data_AF-A0A4U7CUL0-F1
#
_entry.id   AF-A0A4U7CUL0-F1
#
_cell.length_a   1.000
_cell.length_b   1.000
_cell.length_c   1.000
_cell.angle_alpha   90.00
_cell.angle_beta   90.00
_cell.angle_gamma   90.00
#
_symmetry.space_group_name_H-M   'P 1'
#
loop_
_entity.id
_entity.type
_entity.pdbx_description
1 polymer ?
#
loop_
_entity_poly.entity_id
_entity_poly.type
_entity_poly.pdbx_seq_one_letter_code
_entity_poly.pdbx_strand_id
1 'polypeptide(L)'
;AWFGAARLVDATGSRRGSFTLDGEKWRVTLSYQESGLAPPEGGETPDGTRVDFDTLREFRLNAVADDEVGERKVKALIQPRWRGLESEEGQSVARPMWDLGDAVNVRVNASNVEFDAVESIIQRAAGAVTLDPMYFESRNDEYSVVIDAARYVRLDRDVSGPVHAREGPLARMGHLLESDRSGYRKVVQDDTERAGYYHTVTLGPKRVRECFPDHGIPKEFKHYYARNAESLPDDHPLAHPKLEASYQSSRWDETLRPADHDEIADELEEAILATLNAAGLPTQPLDDDGPGSGRTFVEDAYFEAETVDQSRVLPLNLERVESDQRNVVVRQLADGLSPVEWDSLKTLVADGGDVSPAEIAEDHDWHPDSVRRGLRRIEDMVVREQGSVALRSHHVAEQVVEALDAAREG
;
A
#
# COMPACT_ATOMS: atom_id res chain seq x y z
N ALA A 1 17.57 3.42 -25.57
CA ALA A 1 18.10 2.51 -24.51
C ALA A 1 18.30 1.06 -24.97
N TRP A 2 17.26 0.32 -25.42
CA TRP A 2 17.34 -1.13 -25.65
C TRP A 2 18.44 -1.59 -26.62
N PHE A 3 18.48 -1.08 -27.86
CA PHE A 3 19.55 -1.39 -28.81
C PHE A 3 20.95 -0.99 -28.32
N GLY A 4 21.04 0.11 -27.57
CA GLY A 4 22.29 0.55 -26.95
C GLY A 4 22.80 -0.48 -25.94
N ALA A 5 21.93 -0.95 -25.05
CA ALA A 5 22.26 -1.98 -24.09
C ALA A 5 22.64 -3.32 -24.78
N ALA A 6 21.90 -3.71 -25.83
CA ALA A 6 22.22 -4.90 -26.63
C ALA A 6 23.65 -4.85 -27.18
N ARG A 7 24.00 -3.77 -27.89
CA ARG A 7 25.34 -3.58 -28.46
C ARG A 7 26.46 -3.64 -27.41
N LEU A 8 26.24 -3.03 -26.24
CA LEU A 8 27.23 -3.00 -25.17
C LEU A 8 27.47 -4.38 -24.55
N VAL A 9 26.39 -5.13 -24.37
CA VAL A 9 26.41 -6.45 -23.74
C VAL A 9 26.88 -7.53 -24.72
N ASP A 10 26.50 -7.49 -26.00
CA ASP A 10 26.99 -8.44 -27.01
C ASP A 10 28.51 -8.44 -27.12
N ALA A 11 29.13 -7.28 -26.96
CA ALA A 11 30.58 -7.15 -27.01
C ALA A 11 31.31 -7.80 -25.81
N THR A 12 30.64 -8.02 -24.68
CA THR A 12 31.31 -8.30 -23.39
C THR A 12 30.64 -9.33 -22.48
N GLY A 13 29.42 -9.79 -22.82
CA GLY A 13 28.53 -10.57 -21.95
C GLY A 13 27.93 -9.80 -20.78
N SER A 14 28.67 -8.86 -20.19
CA SER A 14 28.21 -7.91 -19.17
C SER A 14 29.14 -6.70 -19.10
N ARG A 15 28.62 -5.55 -18.67
CA ARG A 15 29.44 -4.38 -18.36
C ARG A 15 29.38 -4.02 -16.89
N ARG A 16 30.50 -3.52 -16.37
CA ARG A 16 30.63 -3.02 -15.01
C ARG A 16 31.19 -1.62 -15.02
N GLY A 17 30.77 -0.82 -14.06
CA GLY A 17 31.25 0.53 -13.85
C GLY A 17 31.05 0.95 -12.40
N SER A 18 31.44 2.18 -12.10
CA SER A 18 31.15 2.80 -10.82
C SER A 18 31.04 4.31 -10.97
N PHE A 19 30.29 4.94 -10.07
CA PHE A 19 30.24 6.39 -9.95
C PHE A 19 30.20 6.80 -8.48
N THR A 20 30.35 8.09 -8.22
CA THR A 20 30.18 8.68 -6.89
C THR A 20 29.04 9.70 -6.94
N LEU A 21 28.19 9.68 -5.93
CA LEU A 21 27.09 10.61 -5.70
C LEU A 21 27.10 10.95 -4.21
N ASP A 22 27.20 12.24 -3.88
CA ASP A 22 27.17 12.76 -2.50
C ASP A 22 28.14 12.05 -1.54
N GLY A 23 29.34 11.76 -2.02
CA GLY A 23 30.39 11.06 -1.26
C GLY A 23 30.23 9.54 -1.21
N GLU A 24 29.07 9.00 -1.58
CA GLU A 24 28.78 7.58 -1.65
C GLU A 24 29.24 7.00 -2.99
N LYS A 25 29.92 5.85 -2.95
CA LYS A 25 30.36 5.14 -4.15
C LYS A 25 29.34 4.07 -4.52
N TRP A 26 29.04 3.99 -5.82
CA TRP A 26 28.06 3.06 -6.36
C TRP A 26 28.74 2.11 -7.35
N ARG A 27 28.47 0.81 -7.21
CA ARG A 27 28.88 -0.22 -8.17
C ARG A 27 27.74 -0.49 -9.14
N VAL A 28 28.07 -0.50 -10.43
CA VAL A 28 27.10 -0.63 -11.50
C VAL A 28 27.37 -1.87 -12.32
N THR A 29 26.31 -2.62 -12.63
CA THR A 29 26.37 -3.75 -13.57
C THR A 29 25.25 -3.64 -14.60
N LEU A 30 25.60 -3.76 -15.87
CA LEU A 30 24.68 -3.97 -16.98
C LEU A 30 24.80 -5.41 -17.46
N SER A 31 23.71 -6.16 -17.37
CA SER A 31 23.61 -7.55 -17.81
C SER A 31 22.33 -7.77 -18.61
N TYR A 32 22.09 -8.99 -19.07
CA TYR A 32 20.87 -9.36 -19.78
C TYR A 32 20.28 -10.66 -19.26
N GLN A 33 19.02 -10.89 -19.64
CA GLN A 33 18.34 -12.18 -19.59
C GLN A 33 17.65 -12.42 -20.94
N GLU A 34 17.44 -13.68 -21.30
CA GLU A 34 16.53 -14.01 -22.39
C GLU A 34 15.11 -13.59 -22.00
N SER A 35 14.40 -13.02 -22.97
CA SER A 35 13.02 -12.60 -22.80
C SER A 35 12.08 -13.73 -23.19
N GLY A 36 10.89 -13.80 -22.59
CA GLY A 36 9.80 -14.64 -23.10
C GLY A 36 9.01 -13.97 -24.24
N LEU A 37 9.61 -13.00 -24.93
CA LEU A 37 9.01 -12.19 -25.98
C LEU A 37 9.45 -12.68 -27.37
N ALA A 38 8.51 -12.72 -28.31
CA ALA A 38 8.80 -13.09 -29.69
C ALA A 38 9.36 -11.89 -30.49
N PRO A 39 10.40 -12.09 -31.32
CA PRO A 39 10.82 -11.08 -32.29
C PRO A 39 9.71 -10.81 -33.31
N PRO A 40 9.69 -9.62 -33.95
CA PRO A 40 8.67 -9.33 -34.95
C PRO A 40 8.80 -10.25 -36.16
N GLU A 41 7.65 -10.67 -36.72
CA GLU A 41 7.64 -11.46 -37.96
C GLU A 41 8.33 -10.69 -39.10
N GLY A 42 9.29 -11.34 -39.76
CA GLY A 42 10.06 -10.71 -40.83
C GLY A 42 11.17 -9.76 -40.35
N GLY A 43 11.39 -9.61 -39.04
CA GLY A 43 12.51 -8.84 -38.48
C GLY A 43 12.30 -7.32 -38.49
N GLU A 44 11.06 -6.85 -38.66
CA GLU A 44 10.71 -5.43 -38.65
C GLU A 44 9.41 -5.21 -37.85
N THR A 45 9.41 -4.26 -36.93
CA THR A 45 8.20 -3.87 -36.18
C THR A 45 7.18 -3.20 -37.11
N PRO A 46 5.89 -3.08 -36.70
CA PRO A 46 4.89 -2.39 -37.51
C PRO A 46 5.20 -0.94 -37.88
N ASP A 47 6.05 -0.26 -37.08
CA ASP A 47 6.46 1.13 -37.33
C ASP A 47 7.79 1.23 -38.11
N GLY A 48 8.35 0.10 -38.54
CA GLY A 48 9.51 0.06 -39.44
C GLY A 48 10.86 -0.08 -38.73
N THR A 49 10.90 -0.35 -37.42
CA THR A 49 12.16 -0.61 -36.72
C THR A 49 12.64 -2.02 -37.00
N ARG A 50 13.83 -2.13 -37.58
CA ARG A 50 14.50 -3.41 -37.81
C ARG A 50 15.00 -4.03 -36.50
N VAL A 51 14.64 -5.29 -36.27
CA VAL A 51 15.01 -6.10 -35.10
C VAL A 51 15.71 -7.36 -35.60
N ASP A 52 17.03 -7.29 -35.74
CA ASP A 52 17.89 -8.41 -36.19
C ASP A 52 18.29 -9.34 -35.03
N PHE A 53 17.33 -9.78 -34.22
CA PHE A 53 17.57 -10.69 -33.09
C PHE A 53 16.66 -11.91 -33.17
N ASP A 54 17.25 -13.10 -33.24
CA ASP A 54 16.50 -14.37 -33.23
C ASP A 54 15.84 -14.64 -31.86
N THR A 55 16.43 -14.12 -30.79
CA THR A 55 15.92 -14.20 -29.42
C THR A 55 16.01 -12.84 -28.78
N LEU A 56 14.88 -12.32 -28.29
CA LEU A 56 14.85 -11.03 -27.60
C LEU A 56 15.47 -11.13 -26.22
N ARG A 57 16.08 -10.03 -25.80
CA ARG A 57 16.72 -9.90 -24.49
C ARG A 57 16.13 -8.73 -23.72
N GLU A 58 16.19 -8.84 -22.41
CA GLU A 58 15.88 -7.75 -21.50
C GLU A 58 17.14 -7.40 -20.72
N PHE A 59 17.39 -6.11 -20.53
CA PHE A 59 18.63 -5.65 -19.92
C PHE A 59 18.40 -5.18 -18.50
N ARG A 60 19.29 -5.59 -17.60
CA ARG A 60 19.26 -5.20 -16.19
C ARG A 60 20.40 -4.23 -15.93
N LEU A 61 20.07 -2.99 -15.58
CA LEU A 61 21.01 -2.00 -15.06
C LEU A 61 20.84 -1.94 -13.55
N ASN A 62 21.85 -2.40 -12.81
CA ASN A 62 21.83 -2.44 -11.35
C ASN A 62 22.90 -1.48 -10.81
N ALA A 63 22.48 -0.52 -9.99
CA ALA A 63 23.35 0.31 -9.17
C ALA A 63 23.16 -0.09 -7.71
N VAL A 64 24.26 -0.40 -7.01
CA VAL A 64 24.25 -0.78 -5.59
C VAL A 64 25.32 0.04 -4.89
N ALA A 65 24.96 0.64 -3.76
CA ALA A 65 25.88 1.33 -2.88
C ALA A 65 27.04 0.39 -2.46
N ASP A 66 28.24 0.95 -2.38
CA ASP A 66 29.44 0.27 -1.90
C ASP A 66 29.59 0.52 -0.40
N ASP A 67 28.62 0.03 0.38
CA ASP A 67 28.56 0.11 1.84
C ASP A 67 28.58 -1.28 2.52
N GLU A 68 28.62 -1.31 3.85
CA GLU A 68 28.72 -2.55 4.63
C GLU A 68 27.43 -3.39 4.63
N VAL A 69 26.27 -2.77 4.39
CA VAL A 69 24.95 -3.41 4.50
C VAL A 69 24.48 -3.95 3.14
N GLY A 70 24.78 -3.26 2.04
CA GLY A 70 24.55 -3.68 0.65
C GLY A 70 23.09 -3.65 0.18
N GLU A 71 22.22 -2.94 0.89
CA GLU A 71 20.77 -2.92 0.66
C GLU A 71 20.26 -1.60 0.03
N ARG A 72 21.10 -0.56 -0.10
CA ARG A 72 20.80 0.63 -0.89
C ARG A 72 21.08 0.37 -2.37
N LYS A 73 20.02 0.33 -3.19
CA LYS A 73 20.10 -0.10 -4.59
C LYS A 73 19.00 0.48 -5.47
N VAL A 74 19.35 0.73 -6.72
CA VAL A 74 18.41 1.07 -7.80
C VAL A 74 18.61 0.12 -8.96
N LYS A 75 17.52 -0.51 -9.41
CA LYS A 75 17.54 -1.53 -10.46
C LYS A 75 16.56 -1.14 -11.56
N ALA A 76 17.03 -1.12 -12.79
CA ALA A 76 16.19 -0.90 -13.97
C ALA A 76 16.17 -2.14 -14.87
N LEU A 77 14.97 -2.57 -15.26
CA LEU A 77 14.75 -3.55 -16.31
C LEU A 77 14.33 -2.81 -17.59
N ILE A 78 15.16 -2.93 -18.62
CA ILE A 78 15.00 -2.27 -19.92
C ILE A 78 14.49 -3.31 -20.92
N GLN A 79 13.27 -3.12 -21.40
CA GLN A 79 12.55 -4.07 -22.25
C GLN A 79 12.15 -3.39 -23.57
N PRO A 80 12.15 -4.13 -24.68
CA PRO A 80 11.63 -3.60 -25.92
C PRO A 80 10.11 -3.45 -25.83
N ARG A 81 9.55 -2.54 -26.64
CA ARG A 81 8.10 -2.37 -26.77
C ARG A 81 7.76 -1.89 -28.18
N TRP A 82 6.73 -2.49 -28.77
CA TRP A 82 6.16 -2.04 -30.04
C TRP A 82 4.75 -2.58 -30.19
N ARG A 83 4.04 -2.09 -31.21
CA ARG A 83 2.68 -2.50 -31.51
C ARG A 83 2.56 -3.98 -31.84
N GLY A 84 1.67 -4.71 -31.17
CA GLY A 84 1.48 -6.15 -31.42
C GLY A 84 2.63 -7.02 -30.92
N LEU A 85 3.40 -6.58 -29.93
CA LEU A 85 4.39 -7.40 -29.26
C LEU A 85 3.72 -8.61 -28.56
N GLU A 86 4.19 -9.82 -28.90
CA GLU A 86 3.70 -11.10 -28.38
C GLU A 86 4.76 -11.83 -27.56
N SER A 87 4.33 -12.77 -26.73
CA SER A 87 5.19 -13.75 -26.10
C SER A 87 5.60 -14.82 -27.09
N GLU A 88 6.62 -15.60 -26.76
CA GLU A 88 6.96 -16.81 -27.53
C GLU A 88 5.81 -17.83 -27.59
N GLU A 89 4.84 -17.74 -26.68
CA GLU A 89 3.61 -18.55 -26.65
C GLU A 89 2.46 -17.95 -27.49
N GLY A 90 2.70 -16.84 -28.20
CA GLY A 90 1.69 -16.16 -29.03
C GLY A 90 0.64 -15.39 -28.23
N GLN A 91 0.90 -15.08 -26.96
CA GLN A 91 0.03 -14.23 -26.16
C GLN A 91 0.41 -12.77 -26.38
N SER A 92 -0.56 -11.88 -26.56
CA SER A 92 -0.30 -10.45 -26.58
C SER A 92 0.23 -9.98 -25.21
N VAL A 93 1.42 -9.38 -25.19
CA VAL A 93 2.10 -8.98 -23.94
C VAL A 93 2.05 -7.47 -23.71
N ALA A 94 1.92 -6.69 -24.79
CA ALA A 94 1.94 -5.24 -24.65
C ALA A 94 0.58 -4.67 -24.19
N ARG A 95 0.67 -3.84 -23.14
CA ARG A 95 -0.45 -3.02 -22.64
C ARG A 95 -0.83 -1.96 -23.67
N PRO A 96 -2.10 -1.52 -23.74
CA PRO A 96 -2.56 -0.53 -24.73
C PRO A 96 -1.86 0.82 -24.52
N MET A 97 -0.78 1.04 -25.26
CA MET A 97 -0.07 2.33 -25.46
C MET A 97 0.47 2.30 -26.91
N TRP A 98 -0.39 1.89 -27.85
CA TRP A 98 -0.02 1.64 -29.24
C TRP A 98 0.20 2.92 -30.05
N ASP A 99 -0.32 4.03 -29.54
CA ASP A 99 -0.18 5.39 -30.04
C ASP A 99 1.23 5.96 -29.87
N LEU A 100 2.03 5.44 -28.94
CA LEU A 100 3.44 5.81 -28.77
C LEU A 100 4.34 5.26 -29.88
N GLY A 101 3.90 4.20 -30.57
CA GLY A 101 4.68 3.48 -31.55
C GLY A 101 5.79 2.61 -30.94
N ASP A 102 6.88 2.41 -31.69
CA ASP A 102 8.07 1.71 -31.19
C ASP A 102 8.74 2.45 -30.03
N ALA A 103 8.93 1.74 -28.91
CA ALA A 103 9.37 2.32 -27.66
C ALA A 103 10.24 1.36 -26.83
N VAL A 104 10.65 1.83 -25.65
CA VAL A 104 11.35 1.03 -24.65
C VAL A 104 10.63 1.19 -23.33
N ASN A 105 10.30 0.07 -22.68
CA ASN A 105 9.81 0.08 -21.31
C ASN A 105 11.00 0.03 -20.34
N VAL A 106 11.00 0.89 -19.33
CA VAL A 106 11.99 0.86 -18.25
C VAL A 106 11.26 0.74 -16.93
N ARG A 107 11.36 -0.45 -16.31
CA ARG A 107 10.84 -0.66 -14.96
C ARG A 107 11.94 -0.43 -13.94
N VAL A 108 11.74 0.55 -13.08
CA VAL A 108 12.68 0.91 -12.01
C VAL A 108 12.17 0.40 -10.67
N ASN A 109 13.04 -0.21 -9.87
CA ASN A 109 12.80 -0.47 -8.46
C ASN A 109 13.96 0.09 -7.64
N ALA A 110 13.65 0.89 -6.63
CA ALA A 110 14.60 1.45 -5.69
C ALA A 110 14.39 0.85 -4.30
N SER A 111 15.46 0.73 -3.51
CA SER A 111 15.37 0.29 -2.11
C SER A 111 16.35 1.10 -1.29
N ASN A 112 15.86 1.67 -0.18
CA ASN A 112 16.62 2.55 0.71
C ASN A 112 17.21 3.78 0.01
N VAL A 113 16.44 4.40 -0.89
CA VAL A 113 16.80 5.57 -1.69
C VAL A 113 15.62 6.55 -1.68
N GLU A 114 15.90 7.84 -1.49
CA GLU A 114 14.89 8.90 -1.57
C GLU A 114 14.29 9.01 -2.99
N PHE A 115 13.00 9.38 -3.07
CA PHE A 115 12.25 9.33 -4.33
C PHE A 115 12.85 10.22 -5.43
N ASP A 116 13.35 11.39 -5.05
CA ASP A 116 13.99 12.38 -5.93
C ASP A 116 15.39 11.94 -6.40
N ALA A 117 16.11 11.14 -5.62
CA ALA A 117 17.44 10.64 -5.94
C ALA A 117 17.43 9.52 -7.00
N VAL A 118 16.30 8.81 -7.17
CA VAL A 118 16.20 7.62 -8.04
C VAL A 118 16.61 7.93 -9.49
N GLU A 119 16.11 9.03 -10.04
CA GLU A 119 16.40 9.40 -11.44
C GLU A 119 17.88 9.73 -11.64
N SER A 120 18.45 10.53 -10.74
CA SER A 120 19.87 10.90 -10.73
C SER A 120 20.78 9.66 -10.65
N ILE A 121 20.43 8.69 -9.82
CA ILE A 121 21.20 7.44 -9.68
C ILE A 121 21.18 6.64 -10.97
N ILE A 122 20.03 6.52 -11.65
CA ILE A 122 19.92 5.73 -12.89
C ILE A 122 20.68 6.39 -14.04
N GLN A 123 20.59 7.71 -14.17
CA GLN A 123 21.33 8.45 -15.19
C GLN A 123 22.85 8.27 -15.02
N ARG A 124 23.34 8.38 -13.78
CA ARG A 124 24.76 8.12 -13.47
C ARG A 124 25.15 6.66 -13.69
N ALA A 125 24.27 5.73 -13.34
CA ALA A 125 24.49 4.31 -13.58
C ALA A 125 24.62 4.00 -15.08
N ALA A 126 23.76 4.57 -15.91
CA ALA A 126 23.82 4.42 -17.36
C ALA A 126 25.17 4.91 -17.90
N GLY A 127 25.58 6.12 -17.52
CA GLY A 127 26.86 6.70 -17.91
C GLY A 127 28.07 5.85 -17.49
N ALA A 128 28.04 5.29 -16.27
CA ALA A 128 29.11 4.45 -15.74
C ALA A 128 29.34 3.16 -16.56
N VAL A 129 28.33 2.68 -17.29
CA VAL A 129 28.43 1.53 -18.20
C VAL A 129 28.43 1.93 -19.67
N THR A 130 28.61 3.22 -19.97
CA THR A 130 28.63 3.81 -21.32
C THR A 130 27.30 3.72 -22.09
N LEU A 131 26.20 3.48 -21.38
CA LEU A 131 24.85 3.65 -21.93
C LEU A 131 24.49 5.14 -21.88
N ASP A 132 23.94 5.67 -22.96
CA ASP A 132 23.58 7.09 -23.04
C ASP A 132 22.61 7.48 -21.91
N PRO A 133 23.01 8.35 -20.97
CA PRO A 133 22.17 8.80 -19.86
C PRO A 133 20.90 9.53 -20.32
N MET A 134 20.93 10.17 -21.51
CA MET A 134 19.79 10.94 -22.04
C MET A 134 18.53 10.08 -22.19
N TYR A 135 18.67 8.77 -22.36
CA TYR A 135 17.53 7.86 -22.43
C TYR A 135 16.67 7.84 -21.16
N PHE A 136 17.22 8.29 -20.02
CA PHE A 136 16.52 8.32 -18.74
C PHE A 136 16.08 9.73 -18.34
N GLU A 137 16.63 10.77 -18.97
CA GLU A 137 16.22 12.17 -18.79
C GLU A 137 15.00 12.51 -19.65
N SER A 138 14.95 11.99 -20.88
CA SER A 138 13.83 12.23 -21.81
C SER A 138 12.68 11.23 -21.61
N ARG A 139 12.19 11.08 -20.36
CA ARG A 139 11.01 10.23 -20.11
C ARG A 139 9.76 10.88 -20.71
N ASN A 140 8.82 10.05 -21.14
CA ASN A 140 7.48 10.54 -21.48
C ASN A 140 6.63 10.54 -20.21
N ASP A 141 6.33 11.72 -19.68
CA ASP A 141 5.57 11.87 -18.43
C ASP A 141 4.18 11.26 -18.51
N GLU A 142 3.55 11.22 -19.69
CA GLU A 142 2.21 10.62 -19.90
C GLU A 142 2.21 9.10 -19.61
N TYR A 143 3.30 8.41 -19.92
CA TYR A 143 3.44 6.96 -19.76
C TYR A 143 4.34 6.56 -18.57
N SER A 144 4.88 7.54 -17.84
CA SER A 144 5.70 7.31 -16.65
C SER A 144 4.83 7.33 -15.41
N VAL A 145 4.80 6.21 -14.68
CA VAL A 145 3.90 6.02 -13.54
C VAL A 145 4.64 5.46 -12.34
N VAL A 146 4.24 5.88 -11.15
CA VAL A 146 4.66 5.28 -9.88
C VAL A 146 3.78 4.06 -9.66
N ILE A 147 4.38 2.92 -9.34
CA ILE A 147 3.67 1.66 -9.09
C ILE A 147 3.72 1.22 -7.64
N ASP A 148 4.69 1.74 -6.88
CA ASP A 148 4.97 1.43 -5.50
C ASP A 148 5.79 2.57 -4.89
N ALA A 149 5.50 2.91 -3.64
CA ALA A 149 6.20 3.92 -2.86
C ALA A 149 5.93 3.63 -1.38
N ALA A 150 6.94 3.80 -0.52
CA ALA A 150 6.79 3.54 0.90
C ALA A 150 7.63 4.50 1.74
N ARG A 151 7.07 4.92 2.88
CA ARG A 151 7.80 5.53 3.99
C ARG A 151 7.73 4.58 5.17
N TYR A 152 8.74 4.61 6.03
CA TYR A 152 8.74 3.80 7.25
C TYR A 152 9.55 4.45 8.36
N VAL A 153 9.24 4.05 9.59
CA VAL A 153 10.10 4.21 10.76
C VAL A 153 10.41 2.83 11.33
N ARG A 154 11.54 2.72 12.02
CA ARG A 154 11.92 1.50 12.73
C ARG A 154 11.68 1.71 14.22
N LEU A 155 10.80 0.89 14.78
CA LEU A 155 10.42 0.99 16.18
C LEU A 155 11.25 0.02 17.00
N ASP A 156 11.61 0.40 18.22
CA ASP A 156 12.13 -0.58 19.16
C ASP A 156 11.07 -1.67 19.39
N ARG A 157 11.52 -2.92 19.39
CA ARG A 157 10.63 -4.07 19.47
C ARG A 157 9.87 -4.09 20.81
N ASP A 158 10.50 -3.59 21.87
CA ASP A 158 9.96 -3.61 23.24
C ASP A 158 8.87 -2.56 23.45
N VAL A 159 8.79 -1.53 22.58
CA VAL A 159 7.77 -0.48 22.64
C VAL A 159 6.77 -0.50 21.49
N SER A 160 6.98 -1.34 20.46
CA SER A 160 6.12 -1.37 19.27
C SER A 160 4.74 -2.03 19.47
N GLY A 161 4.55 -2.73 20.59
CA GLY A 161 3.32 -3.46 20.96
C GLY A 161 2.00 -2.72 20.74
N PRO A 162 1.85 -1.45 21.17
CA PRO A 162 0.63 -0.68 21.02
C PRO A 162 0.17 -0.49 19.57
N VAL A 163 1.06 -0.53 18.58
CA VAL A 163 0.72 -0.35 17.16
C VAL A 163 -0.15 -1.50 16.64
N HIS A 164 0.20 -2.73 17.03
CA HIS A 164 -0.44 -3.97 16.56
C HIS A 164 -1.31 -4.63 17.65
N ALA A 165 -1.54 -3.94 18.76
CA ALA A 165 -2.46 -4.39 19.80
C ALA A 165 -3.90 -4.52 19.26
N ARG A 166 -4.74 -5.28 19.96
CA ARG A 166 -6.16 -5.46 19.59
C ARG A 166 -6.95 -4.15 19.52
N GLU A 167 -6.60 -3.20 20.40
CA GLU A 167 -7.14 -1.83 20.40
C GLU A 167 -6.19 -0.82 19.73
N GLY A 168 -5.12 -1.32 19.12
CA GLY A 168 -4.11 -0.52 18.42
C GLY A 168 -4.65 0.06 17.11
N PRO A 169 -3.96 1.05 16.53
CA PRO A 169 -4.41 1.76 15.34
C PRO A 169 -4.65 0.84 14.13
N LEU A 170 -3.81 -0.19 13.91
CA LEU A 170 -4.00 -1.12 12.78
C LEU A 170 -5.30 -1.92 12.92
N ALA A 171 -5.59 -2.42 14.12
CA ALA A 171 -6.82 -3.15 14.42
C ALA A 171 -8.05 -2.23 14.45
N ARG A 172 -7.91 -0.96 14.83
CA ARG A 172 -9.03 -0.01 14.79
C ARG A 172 -9.37 0.45 13.36
N MET A 173 -8.37 0.79 12.54
CA MET A 173 -8.56 1.00 11.08
C MET A 173 -9.12 -0.25 10.41
N GLY A 174 -8.72 -1.41 10.94
CA GLY A 174 -9.47 -2.66 11.01
C GLY A 174 -10.99 -2.51 11.09
N HIS A 175 -11.47 -2.58 12.31
CA HIS A 175 -12.86 -2.87 12.62
C HIS A 175 -13.78 -1.66 12.44
N LEU A 176 -13.29 -0.43 12.62
CA LEU A 176 -14.14 0.77 12.53
C LEU A 176 -14.53 1.12 11.09
N LEU A 177 -13.66 0.80 10.12
CA LEU A 177 -13.90 1.04 8.69
C LEU A 177 -14.48 -0.19 7.97
N GLU A 178 -14.90 -1.21 8.73
CA GLU A 178 -15.54 -2.42 8.23
C GLU A 178 -16.91 -2.14 7.58
N SER A 179 -17.41 -0.91 7.70
CA SER A 179 -18.80 -0.53 7.44
C SER A 179 -19.03 0.07 6.07
N ASP A 180 -20.02 -0.42 5.35
CA ASP A 180 -20.37 -0.17 3.94
C ASP A 180 -19.67 -1.16 3.00
N ARG A 181 -20.43 -2.01 2.29
CA ARG A 181 -19.94 -2.91 1.22
C ARG A 181 -19.31 -2.19 0.01
N SER A 182 -19.05 -0.89 0.14
CA SER A 182 -18.34 -0.05 -0.81
C SER A 182 -16.98 0.36 -0.25
N GLY A 183 -16.01 0.56 -1.16
CA GLY A 183 -14.63 0.84 -0.78
C GLY A 183 -13.84 -0.43 -0.48
N TYR A 184 -12.51 -0.31 -0.46
CA TYR A 184 -11.61 -1.45 -0.29
C TYR A 184 -10.96 -1.41 1.08
N ARG A 185 -10.91 -2.57 1.73
CA ARG A 185 -10.23 -2.78 3.01
C ARG A 185 -9.71 -4.21 3.07
N LYS A 186 -8.51 -4.41 3.62
CA LYS A 186 -7.95 -5.75 3.88
C LYS A 186 -7.20 -5.73 5.20
N VAL A 187 -7.36 -6.77 6.02
CA VAL A 187 -6.55 -6.98 7.22
C VAL A 187 -5.80 -8.29 7.11
N VAL A 188 -4.55 -8.27 7.57
CA VAL A 188 -3.74 -9.44 7.82
C VAL A 188 -3.17 -9.32 9.22
N GLN A 189 -3.33 -10.36 10.04
CA GLN A 189 -2.72 -10.46 11.36
C GLN A 189 -2.09 -11.84 11.46
N ASP A 190 -0.76 -11.87 11.42
CA ASP A 190 0.04 -13.08 11.55
C ASP A 190 0.95 -12.93 12.77
N ASP A 191 0.66 -13.74 13.79
CA ASP A 191 1.41 -13.85 15.03
C ASP A 191 2.10 -15.21 15.17
N THR A 192 2.25 -15.96 14.07
CA THR A 192 2.72 -17.36 14.11
C THR A 192 4.18 -17.50 14.56
N GLU A 193 5.04 -16.55 14.18
CA GLU A 193 6.44 -16.50 14.67
C GLU A 193 6.52 -15.78 16.02
N ARG A 194 5.85 -14.64 16.16
CA ARG A 194 5.76 -13.83 17.39
C ARG A 194 4.62 -12.83 17.32
N ALA A 195 4.24 -12.26 18.47
CA ALA A 195 3.27 -11.17 18.51
C ALA A 195 3.74 -9.99 17.64
N GLY A 196 2.85 -9.50 16.78
CA GLY A 196 3.15 -8.43 15.83
C GLY A 196 4.13 -8.84 14.74
N TYR A 197 4.26 -10.13 14.41
CA TYR A 197 5.21 -10.55 13.37
C TYR A 197 4.90 -9.89 12.03
N TYR A 198 3.63 -9.94 11.61
CA TYR A 198 3.16 -9.28 10.39
C TYR A 198 1.69 -8.87 10.53
N HIS A 199 1.45 -7.58 10.80
CA HIS A 199 0.12 -6.99 10.91
C HIS A 199 -0.06 -5.89 9.88
N THR A 200 -1.11 -5.98 9.05
CA THR A 200 -1.38 -4.98 8.03
C THR A 200 -2.84 -4.60 7.95
N VAL A 201 -3.07 -3.35 7.56
CA VAL A 201 -4.36 -2.87 7.07
C VAL A 201 -4.16 -2.13 5.76
N THR A 202 -4.83 -2.61 4.71
CA THR A 202 -4.87 -1.95 3.41
C THR A 202 -6.16 -1.16 3.29
N LEU A 203 -6.08 0.12 2.94
CA LEU A 203 -7.23 1.01 2.75
C LEU A 203 -7.28 1.52 1.31
N GLY A 204 -8.44 1.38 0.66
CA GLY A 204 -8.73 2.05 -0.62
C GLY A 204 -9.04 3.54 -0.45
N PRO A 205 -9.18 4.31 -1.55
CA PRO A 205 -9.30 5.78 -1.50
C PRO A 205 -10.43 6.26 -0.57
N LYS A 206 -11.61 5.63 -0.63
CA LYS A 206 -12.75 5.95 0.25
C LYS A 206 -12.39 5.82 1.74
N ARG A 207 -11.73 4.72 2.11
CA ARG A 207 -11.38 4.39 3.51
C ARG A 207 -10.25 5.25 4.03
N VAL A 208 -9.32 5.60 3.14
CA VAL A 208 -8.27 6.58 3.45
C VAL A 208 -8.90 7.91 3.81
N ARG A 209 -9.86 8.43 3.04
CA ARG A 209 -10.58 9.69 3.36
C ARG A 209 -11.35 9.65 4.68
N GLU A 210 -11.88 8.48 5.06
CA GLU A 210 -12.55 8.33 6.35
C GLU A 210 -11.56 8.48 7.53
N CYS A 211 -10.36 7.94 7.40
CA CYS A 211 -9.28 8.07 8.40
C CYS A 211 -8.55 9.41 8.35
N PHE A 212 -8.38 9.95 7.15
CA PHE A 212 -7.57 11.10 6.81
C PHE A 212 -8.36 11.96 5.79
N PRO A 213 -9.18 12.91 6.24
CA PRO A 213 -10.09 13.66 5.36
C PRO A 213 -9.44 14.33 4.15
N ASP A 214 -8.18 14.76 4.28
CA ASP A 214 -7.44 15.47 3.24
C ASP A 214 -6.58 14.56 2.35
N HIS A 215 -6.60 13.24 2.57
CA HIS A 215 -5.85 12.27 1.78
C HIS A 215 -6.66 11.66 0.63
N GLY A 216 -5.98 11.31 -0.45
CA GLY A 216 -6.53 10.56 -1.57
C GLY A 216 -5.90 9.18 -1.77
N ILE A 217 -4.65 8.99 -1.35
CA ILE A 217 -3.82 7.87 -1.76
C ILE A 217 -4.24 6.55 -1.10
N PRO A 218 -4.73 5.51 -1.80
CA PRO A 218 -4.81 4.16 -1.27
C PRO A 218 -3.45 3.69 -0.76
N LYS A 219 -3.44 3.27 0.51
CA LYS A 219 -2.21 2.91 1.22
C LYS A 219 -2.41 1.70 2.12
N GLU A 220 -1.35 0.93 2.28
CA GLU A 220 -1.24 -0.17 3.23
C GLU A 220 -0.32 0.24 4.37
N PHE A 221 -0.84 0.11 5.59
CA PHE A 221 -0.10 0.27 6.83
C PHE A 221 0.38 -1.10 7.28
N LYS A 222 1.65 -1.21 7.63
CA LYS A 222 2.27 -2.47 8.04
C LYS A 222 3.08 -2.27 9.31
N HIS A 223 2.89 -3.14 10.28
CA HIS A 223 3.87 -3.41 11.32
C HIS A 223 4.43 -4.82 11.06
N TYR A 224 5.75 -4.94 10.84
CA TYR A 224 6.35 -6.22 10.52
C TYR A 224 7.82 -6.36 10.90
N TYR A 225 8.23 -7.58 11.20
CA TYR A 225 9.62 -7.97 11.39
C TYR A 225 10.26 -8.43 10.07
N ALA A 226 11.57 -8.19 9.93
CA ALA A 226 12.33 -8.81 8.86
C ALA A 226 12.36 -10.34 9.05
N ARG A 227 12.47 -11.08 7.94
CA ARG A 227 12.63 -12.54 8.00
C ARG A 227 13.89 -12.89 8.82
N ASN A 228 13.76 -13.79 9.78
CA ASN A 228 14.81 -14.16 10.74
C ASN A 228 15.25 -13.03 11.70
N ALA A 229 14.43 -12.01 11.95
CA ALA A 229 14.77 -10.95 12.91
C ALA A 229 15.18 -11.49 14.29
N GLU A 230 14.61 -12.62 14.73
CA GLU A 230 14.91 -13.24 16.02
C GLU A 230 16.35 -13.77 16.17
N SER A 231 17.01 -14.08 15.05
CA SER A 231 18.38 -14.60 15.07
C SER A 231 19.44 -13.50 15.01
N LEU A 232 19.02 -12.25 14.87
CA LEU A 232 19.89 -11.10 14.84
C LEU A 232 20.13 -10.55 16.25
N PRO A 233 21.33 -10.00 16.52
CA PRO A 233 21.60 -9.29 17.76
C PRO A 233 20.63 -8.14 18.02
N ASP A 234 20.39 -7.83 19.28
CA ASP A 234 19.45 -6.77 19.71
C ASP A 234 19.87 -5.37 19.26
N ASP A 235 21.14 -5.13 18.98
CA ASP A 235 21.66 -3.87 18.44
C ASP A 235 21.59 -3.79 16.90
N HIS A 236 21.17 -4.88 16.24
CA HIS A 236 21.06 -4.93 14.79
C HIS A 236 19.72 -4.32 14.34
N PRO A 237 19.68 -3.32 13.43
CA PRO A 237 18.44 -2.66 13.02
C PRO A 237 17.35 -3.63 12.53
N LEU A 238 17.72 -4.67 11.77
CA LEU A 238 16.75 -5.67 11.28
C LEU A 238 16.18 -6.61 12.37
N ALA A 239 16.67 -6.58 13.62
CA ALA A 239 16.03 -7.27 14.75
C ALA A 239 14.74 -6.56 15.21
N HIS A 240 14.56 -5.31 14.79
CA HIS A 240 13.46 -4.44 15.16
C HIS A 240 12.43 -4.30 14.03
N PRO A 241 11.13 -4.20 14.37
CA PRO A 241 10.07 -4.10 13.39
C PRO A 241 10.04 -2.74 12.68
N LYS A 242 9.48 -2.74 11.47
CA LYS A 242 9.13 -1.52 10.73
C LYS A 242 7.66 -1.20 10.94
N LEU A 243 7.36 0.08 11.14
CA LEU A 243 6.05 0.66 10.85
C LEU A 243 6.15 1.37 9.49
N GLU A 244 5.44 0.86 8.49
CA GLU A 244 5.52 1.31 7.10
C GLU A 244 4.13 1.73 6.60
N ALA A 245 4.06 2.84 5.86
CA ALA A 245 2.94 3.19 5.02
C ALA A 245 3.38 3.08 3.56
N SER A 246 2.61 2.36 2.74
CA SER A 246 2.97 2.07 1.35
C SER A 246 1.81 2.31 0.39
N TYR A 247 2.06 2.97 -0.74
CA TYR A 247 1.11 3.20 -1.82
C TYR A 247 0.66 1.88 -2.46
N GLN A 248 -0.64 1.74 -2.71
CA GLN A 248 -1.26 0.57 -3.32
C GLN A 248 -1.83 0.89 -4.70
N SER A 249 -0.98 0.87 -5.73
CA SER A 249 -1.37 1.18 -7.12
C SER A 249 -2.52 0.32 -7.65
N SER A 250 -2.59 -0.95 -7.26
CA SER A 250 -3.70 -1.84 -7.62
C SER A 250 -5.07 -1.43 -7.08
N ARG A 251 -5.13 -0.42 -6.20
CA ARG A 251 -6.35 0.10 -5.55
C ARG A 251 -6.66 1.52 -5.97
N TRP A 252 -5.93 2.06 -6.93
CA TRP A 252 -6.07 3.42 -7.42
C TRP A 252 -6.59 3.42 -8.87
N ASP A 253 -7.67 4.17 -9.15
CA ASP A 253 -8.24 4.31 -10.50
C ASP A 253 -7.59 5.42 -11.35
N GLU A 254 -7.12 6.49 -10.72
CA GLU A 254 -6.17 7.48 -11.26
C GLU A 254 -4.71 6.98 -11.29
N THR A 255 -3.77 7.85 -11.69
CA THR A 255 -2.37 7.50 -11.92
C THR A 255 -1.45 8.50 -11.25
N LEU A 256 -0.63 8.00 -10.32
CA LEU A 256 0.48 8.76 -9.76
C LEU A 256 1.69 8.71 -10.68
N ARG A 257 2.36 9.85 -10.81
CA ARG A 257 3.49 10.09 -11.70
C ARG A 257 4.72 10.46 -10.87
N PRO A 258 5.93 10.41 -11.46
CA PRO A 258 7.12 10.87 -10.78
C PRO A 258 7.07 12.33 -10.31
N ALA A 259 6.25 13.17 -10.97
CA ALA A 259 6.01 14.55 -10.54
C ALA A 259 5.22 14.65 -9.21
N ASP A 260 4.52 13.58 -8.82
CA ASP A 260 3.68 13.54 -7.62
C ASP A 260 4.45 12.98 -6.41
N HIS A 261 5.79 12.82 -6.51
CA HIS A 261 6.61 12.26 -5.43
C HIS A 261 6.48 13.01 -4.10
N ASP A 262 6.35 14.34 -4.13
CA ASP A 262 6.20 15.15 -2.92
C ASP A 262 4.85 14.87 -2.24
N GLU A 263 3.75 14.83 -3.01
CA GLU A 263 2.41 14.49 -2.50
C GLU A 263 2.38 13.07 -1.91
N ILE A 264 3.01 12.11 -2.60
CA ILE A 264 3.14 10.74 -2.11
C ILE A 264 3.93 10.69 -0.79
N ALA A 265 5.05 11.42 -0.71
CA ALA A 265 5.88 11.45 0.48
C ALA A 265 5.11 12.04 1.67
N ASP A 266 4.47 13.21 1.49
CA ASP A 266 3.70 13.89 2.53
C ASP A 266 2.56 12.99 3.05
N GLU A 267 1.74 12.44 2.16
CA GLU A 267 0.60 11.60 2.55
C GLU A 267 0.99 10.28 3.24
N LEU A 268 2.16 9.72 2.92
CA LEU A 268 2.67 8.51 3.57
C LEU A 268 3.35 8.82 4.91
N GLU A 269 4.02 9.96 5.01
CA GLU A 269 4.63 10.43 6.26
C GLU A 269 3.58 10.79 7.30
N GLU A 270 2.58 11.60 6.92
CA GLU A 270 1.45 11.96 7.79
C GLU A 270 0.70 10.70 8.27
N ALA A 271 0.57 9.70 7.40
CA ALA A 271 -0.03 8.41 7.74
C ALA A 271 0.76 7.65 8.83
N ILE A 272 2.10 7.68 8.79
CA ILE A 272 2.95 7.08 9.83
C ILE A 272 2.81 7.86 11.13
N LEU A 273 2.93 9.19 11.09
CA LEU A 273 2.86 10.05 12.27
C LEU A 273 1.51 9.92 12.98
N ALA A 274 0.41 9.90 12.23
CA ALA A 274 -0.92 9.68 12.78
C ALA A 274 -1.06 8.30 13.44
N THR A 275 -0.45 7.27 12.85
CA THR A 275 -0.45 5.91 13.40
C THR A 275 0.36 5.82 14.69
N LEU A 276 1.54 6.46 14.76
CA LEU A 276 2.35 6.56 15.98
C LEU A 276 1.58 7.28 17.09
N ASN A 277 1.00 8.45 16.78
CA ASN A 277 0.22 9.23 17.72
C ASN A 277 -0.98 8.43 18.26
N ALA A 278 -1.71 7.72 17.38
CA ALA A 278 -2.83 6.87 17.79
C ALA A 278 -2.40 5.64 18.61
N ALA A 279 -1.16 5.18 18.49
CA ALA A 279 -0.57 4.15 19.33
C ALA A 279 -0.05 4.70 20.68
N GLY A 280 -0.11 6.02 20.90
CA GLY A 280 0.47 6.69 22.07
C GLY A 280 2.01 6.73 22.05
N LEU A 281 2.62 6.54 20.87
CA LEU A 281 4.06 6.64 20.68
C LEU A 281 4.44 8.08 20.30
N PRO A 282 5.64 8.54 20.69
CA PRO A 282 6.12 9.85 20.27
C PRO A 282 6.21 9.93 18.75
N THR A 283 5.94 11.11 18.20
CA THR A 283 6.07 11.43 16.76
C THR A 283 7.36 12.20 16.45
N GLN A 284 8.15 12.49 17.48
CA GLN A 284 9.47 13.11 17.39
C GLN A 284 10.48 12.27 18.16
N PRO A 285 11.76 12.27 17.77
CA PRO A 285 12.83 11.72 18.59
C PRO A 285 12.78 12.37 19.98
N LEU A 286 12.63 11.55 21.03
CA LEU A 286 12.79 12.00 22.41
C LEU A 286 14.27 11.89 22.75
N ASP A 287 14.90 12.96 23.23
CA ASP A 287 16.29 12.91 23.70
C ASP A 287 16.44 11.82 24.78
N ASP A 288 17.40 10.92 24.59
CA ASP A 288 17.65 9.69 25.37
C ASP A 288 18.06 9.92 26.85
N ASP A 289 17.97 11.14 27.37
CA ASP A 289 18.55 11.54 28.67
C ASP A 289 17.55 11.51 29.86
N GLY A 290 16.35 10.94 29.68
CA GLY A 290 15.35 10.81 30.73
C GLY A 290 15.50 9.51 31.55
N PRO A 291 15.48 9.55 32.91
CA PRO A 291 15.48 8.32 33.71
C PRO A 291 14.15 7.57 33.53
N GLY A 292 14.15 6.55 32.67
CA GLY A 292 13.01 5.68 32.36
C GLY A 292 12.58 5.63 30.88
N SER A 293 13.26 6.32 29.96
CA SER A 293 12.93 6.27 28.53
C SER A 293 13.60 5.10 27.84
N GLY A 294 12.82 4.08 27.47
CA GLY A 294 13.23 3.15 26.43
C GLY A 294 13.29 3.89 25.09
N ARG A 295 14.34 3.62 24.30
CA ARG A 295 14.49 4.11 22.93
C ARG A 295 13.23 3.75 22.14
N THR A 296 12.51 4.73 21.58
CA THR A 296 11.31 4.43 20.74
C THR A 296 11.71 4.08 19.31
N PHE A 297 12.67 4.81 18.76
CA PHE A 297 13.10 4.68 17.38
C PHE A 297 14.49 4.11 17.29
N VAL A 298 14.67 3.12 16.42
CA VAL A 298 15.97 2.55 16.11
C VAL A 298 16.50 3.21 14.85
N GLU A 299 17.78 3.61 14.88
CA GLU A 299 18.46 4.21 13.75
C GLU A 299 18.44 3.25 12.57
N ASP A 300 18.14 3.79 11.39
CA ASP A 300 18.25 3.04 10.16
C ASP A 300 19.64 3.24 9.55
N ALA A 301 20.11 2.23 8.82
CA ALA A 301 21.42 2.28 8.19
C ALA A 301 21.51 3.30 7.05
N TYR A 302 20.37 3.74 6.51
CA TYR A 302 20.31 4.56 5.29
C TYR A 302 19.66 5.92 5.46
N PHE A 303 18.83 6.09 6.48
CA PHE A 303 18.03 7.30 6.66
C PHE A 303 18.31 7.88 8.04
N GLU A 304 18.59 9.18 8.06
CA GLU A 304 18.65 9.95 9.28
C GLU A 304 17.22 10.30 9.71
N ALA A 305 16.96 10.25 11.03
CA ALA A 305 15.67 10.67 11.56
C ALA A 305 15.61 12.20 11.57
N GLU A 306 14.63 12.76 10.88
CA GLU A 306 14.38 14.20 10.88
C GLU A 306 13.17 14.52 11.77
N THR A 307 13.23 15.66 12.47
CA THR A 307 12.09 16.17 13.23
C THR A 307 11.07 16.81 12.29
N VAL A 308 9.85 16.30 12.31
CA VAL A 308 8.74 16.88 11.54
C VAL A 308 8.05 17.98 12.36
N ASP A 309 7.57 19.02 11.67
CA ASP A 309 6.73 20.06 12.28
C ASP A 309 5.47 19.42 12.89
N GLN A 310 5.25 19.64 14.20
CA GLN A 310 4.12 19.10 14.95
C GLN A 310 2.76 19.52 14.37
N SER A 311 2.71 20.63 13.63
CA SER A 311 1.50 21.07 12.93
C SER A 311 1.01 20.07 11.88
N ARG A 312 1.89 19.19 11.39
CA ARG A 312 1.59 18.12 10.42
C ARG A 312 1.05 16.84 11.05
N VAL A 313 1.07 16.71 12.39
CA VAL A 313 0.58 15.51 13.06
C VAL A 313 -0.94 15.58 13.20
N LEU A 314 -1.64 15.16 12.14
CA LEU A 314 -3.09 15.02 12.18
C LEU A 314 -3.47 13.72 12.91
N PRO A 315 -4.37 13.77 13.91
CA PRO A 315 -4.86 12.56 14.56
C PRO A 315 -5.70 11.75 13.57
N LEU A 316 -5.67 10.42 13.70
CA LEU A 316 -6.59 9.55 12.97
C LEU A 316 -8.03 9.94 13.33
N ASN A 317 -8.88 10.10 12.31
CA ASN A 317 -10.29 10.47 12.49
C ASN A 317 -11.18 9.32 13.05
N LEU A 318 -10.56 8.27 13.60
CA LEU A 318 -11.24 7.06 14.07
C LEU A 318 -12.18 7.31 15.25
N GLU A 319 -11.83 8.21 16.18
CA GLU A 319 -12.72 8.54 17.31
C GLU A 319 -14.02 9.19 16.85
N ARG A 320 -13.95 10.03 15.82
CA ARG A 320 -15.14 10.63 15.21
C ARG A 320 -15.97 9.58 14.49
N VAL A 321 -15.34 8.73 13.69
CA VAL A 321 -16.02 7.62 13.00
C VAL A 321 -16.76 6.74 14.01
N GLU A 322 -16.08 6.36 15.08
CA GLU A 322 -16.64 5.57 16.17
C GLU A 322 -17.80 6.30 16.85
N SER A 323 -17.63 7.57 17.21
CA SER A 323 -18.68 8.39 17.83
C SER A 323 -19.92 8.54 16.93
N ASP A 324 -19.72 8.76 15.63
CA ASP A 324 -20.80 8.87 14.64
C ASP A 324 -21.57 7.55 14.53
N GLN A 325 -20.86 6.41 14.51
CA GLN A 325 -21.48 5.08 14.54
C GLN A 325 -22.24 4.83 15.85
N ARG A 326 -21.68 5.20 17.01
CA ARG A 326 -22.36 5.07 18.31
C ARG A 326 -23.63 5.91 18.40
N ASN A 327 -23.55 7.17 17.97
CA ASN A 327 -24.67 8.10 18.03
C ASN A 327 -25.86 7.63 17.19
N VAL A 328 -25.59 6.99 16.04
CA VAL A 328 -26.61 6.34 15.22
C VAL A 328 -27.37 5.28 16.01
N VAL A 329 -26.66 4.37 16.70
CA VAL A 329 -27.28 3.30 17.47
C VAL A 329 -28.06 3.85 18.67
N VAL A 330 -27.45 4.76 19.43
CA VAL A 330 -28.08 5.37 20.61
C VAL A 330 -29.35 6.13 20.26
N ARG A 331 -29.32 6.97 19.20
CA ARG A 331 -30.52 7.70 18.74
C ARG A 331 -31.65 6.75 18.42
N GLN A 332 -31.36 5.69 17.67
CA GLN A 332 -32.38 4.76 17.22
C GLN A 332 -32.97 3.91 18.36
N LEU A 333 -32.14 3.54 19.35
CA LEU A 333 -32.61 2.84 20.54
C LEU A 333 -33.43 3.74 21.46
N ALA A 334 -33.04 5.01 21.61
CA ALA A 334 -33.78 5.99 22.43
C ALA A 334 -35.17 6.29 21.87
N ASP A 335 -35.32 6.32 20.54
CA ASP A 335 -36.62 6.49 19.87
C ASP A 335 -37.55 5.27 20.00
N GLY A 336 -37.01 4.15 20.49
CA GLY A 336 -37.71 2.90 20.72
C GLY A 336 -37.86 2.07 19.44
N LEU A 337 -37.47 0.80 19.51
CA LEU A 337 -37.62 -0.15 18.42
C LEU A 337 -38.94 -0.93 18.54
N SER A 338 -39.68 -0.98 17.43
CA SER A 338 -40.84 -1.87 17.29
C SER A 338 -40.41 -3.34 17.15
N PRO A 339 -41.31 -4.31 17.39
CA PRO A 339 -40.99 -5.73 17.27
C PRO A 339 -40.38 -6.12 15.92
N VAL A 340 -40.91 -5.55 14.82
CA VAL A 340 -40.41 -5.79 13.47
C VAL A 340 -38.95 -5.32 13.30
N GLU A 341 -38.60 -4.18 13.89
CA GLU A 341 -37.22 -3.65 13.83
C GLU A 341 -36.27 -4.48 14.67
N TRP A 342 -36.70 -4.89 15.86
CA TRP A 342 -35.94 -5.79 16.72
C TRP A 342 -35.62 -7.11 16.03
N ASP A 343 -36.61 -7.74 15.44
CA ASP A 343 -36.43 -9.03 14.78
C ASP A 343 -35.62 -8.90 13.49
N SER A 344 -35.77 -7.79 12.75
CA SER A 344 -34.91 -7.47 11.61
C SER A 344 -33.45 -7.33 12.04
N LEU A 345 -33.17 -6.57 13.11
CA LEU A 345 -31.81 -6.40 13.62
C LEU A 345 -31.20 -7.72 14.11
N LYS A 346 -31.97 -8.58 14.80
CA LYS A 346 -31.50 -9.91 15.22
C LYS A 346 -31.10 -10.77 14.04
N THR A 347 -31.91 -10.82 12.97
CA THR A 347 -31.55 -11.58 11.76
C THR A 347 -30.27 -11.02 11.14
N LEU A 348 -30.16 -9.70 11.00
CA LEU A 348 -28.99 -9.07 10.39
C LEU A 348 -27.69 -9.31 11.19
N VAL A 349 -27.78 -9.38 12.52
CA VAL A 349 -26.67 -9.77 13.39
C VAL A 349 -26.31 -11.25 13.21
N ALA A 350 -27.31 -12.14 13.18
CA ALA A 350 -27.09 -13.59 13.17
C ALA A 350 -26.55 -14.11 11.82
N ASP A 351 -27.08 -13.59 10.71
CA ASP A 351 -26.76 -14.10 9.37
C ASP A 351 -25.56 -13.41 8.72
N GLY A 352 -24.90 -12.48 9.43
CA GLY A 352 -23.74 -11.77 8.92
C GLY A 352 -24.05 -10.79 7.78
N GLY A 353 -25.34 -10.44 7.60
CA GLY A 353 -25.78 -9.37 6.71
C GLY A 353 -25.63 -9.67 5.22
N ASP A 354 -26.54 -10.49 4.68
CA ASP A 354 -26.90 -10.51 3.25
C ASP A 354 -28.32 -11.05 3.02
N VAL A 355 -29.24 -10.70 3.91
CA VAL A 355 -30.63 -11.18 3.87
C VAL A 355 -31.53 -10.18 3.16
N SER A 356 -32.44 -10.68 2.36
CA SER A 356 -33.47 -9.89 1.73
C SER A 356 -34.56 -9.52 2.74
N PRO A 357 -35.28 -8.39 2.53
CA PRO A 357 -36.44 -8.07 3.35
C PRO A 357 -37.56 -9.12 3.28
N ALA A 358 -37.54 -9.99 2.28
CA ALA A 358 -38.50 -11.08 2.15
C ALA A 358 -38.13 -12.26 3.05
N GLU A 359 -36.85 -12.62 3.14
CA GLU A 359 -36.36 -13.67 4.05
C GLU A 359 -36.58 -13.28 5.52
N ILE A 360 -36.25 -12.03 5.89
CA ILE A 360 -36.55 -11.50 7.24
C ILE A 360 -38.04 -11.58 7.56
N ALA A 361 -38.90 -11.37 6.54
CA ALA A 361 -40.34 -11.43 6.71
C ALA A 361 -40.84 -12.86 6.91
N GLU A 362 -40.29 -13.82 6.17
CA GLU A 362 -40.61 -15.24 6.27
C GLU A 362 -40.17 -15.83 7.62
N ASP A 363 -38.94 -15.54 8.05
CA ASP A 363 -38.36 -16.10 9.28
C ASP A 363 -39.13 -15.71 10.55
N HIS A 364 -39.74 -14.53 10.56
CA HIS A 364 -40.43 -13.96 11.71
C HIS A 364 -41.94 -13.82 11.53
N ASP A 365 -42.51 -14.41 10.47
CA ASP A 365 -43.94 -14.32 10.13
C ASP A 365 -44.47 -12.87 10.03
N TRP A 366 -43.63 -11.96 9.51
CA TRP A 366 -43.99 -10.57 9.25
C TRP A 366 -44.50 -10.36 7.82
N HIS A 367 -45.31 -9.32 7.62
CA HIS A 367 -45.63 -8.88 6.26
C HIS A 367 -44.40 -8.18 5.63
N PRO A 368 -43.99 -8.48 4.38
CA PRO A 368 -42.81 -7.88 3.74
C PRO A 368 -42.78 -6.35 3.76
N ASP A 369 -43.94 -5.69 3.59
CA ASP A 369 -44.02 -4.23 3.67
C ASP A 369 -43.82 -3.67 5.08
N SER A 370 -44.10 -4.46 6.12
CA SER A 370 -43.81 -4.07 7.50
C SER A 370 -42.30 -4.11 7.75
N VAL A 371 -41.61 -5.14 7.27
CA VAL A 371 -40.15 -5.23 7.32
C VAL A 371 -39.51 -4.06 6.55
N ARG A 372 -39.93 -3.81 5.30
CA ARG A 372 -39.43 -2.66 4.51
C ARG A 372 -39.67 -1.31 5.21
N ARG A 373 -40.79 -1.14 5.91
CA ARG A 373 -41.08 0.08 6.69
C ARG A 373 -40.22 0.17 7.95
N GLY A 374 -40.03 -0.94 8.68
CA GLY A 374 -39.14 -0.99 9.83
C GLY A 374 -37.71 -0.63 9.44
N LEU A 375 -37.18 -1.28 8.40
CA LEU A 375 -35.84 -1.01 7.86
C LEU A 375 -35.65 0.43 7.36
N ARG A 376 -36.71 1.11 6.90
CA ARG A 376 -36.67 2.55 6.56
C ARG A 376 -36.57 3.44 7.79
N ARG A 377 -37.17 3.05 8.92
CA ARG A 377 -37.09 3.82 10.16
C ARG A 377 -35.72 3.68 10.82
N ILE A 378 -35.07 2.52 10.68
CA ILE A 378 -33.71 2.26 11.16
C ILE A 378 -32.64 2.45 10.07
N GLU A 379 -32.91 3.25 9.03
CA GLU A 379 -32.02 3.34 7.85
C GLU A 379 -30.63 3.89 8.15
N ASP A 380 -30.44 4.50 9.31
CA ASP A 380 -29.14 4.90 9.81
C ASP A 380 -28.28 3.73 10.30
N MET A 381 -28.91 2.63 10.75
CA MET A 381 -28.21 1.43 11.24
C MET A 381 -27.98 0.38 10.16
N VAL A 382 -28.67 0.48 9.03
CA VAL A 382 -28.64 -0.54 7.95
C VAL A 382 -28.23 0.06 6.62
N VAL A 383 -27.65 -0.77 5.76
CA VAL A 383 -27.39 -0.46 4.34
C VAL A 383 -28.20 -1.41 3.48
N ARG A 384 -28.73 -0.90 2.36
CA ARG A 384 -29.58 -1.63 1.43
C ARG A 384 -28.92 -1.64 0.06
N GLU A 385 -28.66 -2.82 -0.50
CA GLU A 385 -28.06 -2.98 -1.82
C GLU A 385 -28.82 -4.05 -2.61
N GLN A 386 -29.27 -3.74 -3.83
CA GLN A 386 -29.85 -4.67 -4.82
C GLN A 386 -30.67 -5.87 -4.26
N GLY A 387 -31.57 -5.61 -3.31
CA GLY A 387 -32.46 -6.64 -2.77
C GLY A 387 -32.02 -7.29 -1.45
N SER A 388 -30.82 -7.01 -0.95
CA SER A 388 -30.34 -7.41 0.37
C SER A 388 -30.17 -6.22 1.32
N VAL A 389 -30.11 -6.55 2.61
CA VAL A 389 -29.97 -5.61 3.72
C VAL A 389 -28.92 -6.15 4.68
N ALA A 390 -28.09 -5.25 5.21
CA ALA A 390 -27.02 -5.55 6.15
C ALA A 390 -26.94 -4.43 7.20
N LEU A 391 -26.29 -4.71 8.33
CA LEU A 391 -25.91 -3.67 9.28
C LEU A 391 -24.85 -2.77 8.66
N ARG A 392 -24.85 -1.50 9.07
CA ARG A 392 -23.93 -0.52 8.51
C ARG A 392 -22.48 -0.89 8.81
N SER A 393 -22.14 -1.25 10.06
CA SER A 393 -20.79 -1.66 10.50
C SER A 393 -20.78 -2.88 11.42
N HIS A 394 -19.63 -3.55 11.55
CA HIS A 394 -19.41 -4.56 12.58
C HIS A 394 -19.55 -3.96 13.99
N HIS A 395 -19.06 -2.74 14.20
CA HIS A 395 -19.26 -2.05 15.47
C HIS A 395 -20.75 -1.80 15.78
N VAL A 396 -21.55 -1.41 14.78
CA VAL A 396 -23.02 -1.30 14.91
C VAL A 396 -23.61 -2.67 15.25
N ALA A 397 -23.10 -3.76 14.68
CA ALA A 397 -23.53 -5.11 15.03
C ALA A 397 -23.22 -5.46 16.48
N GLU A 398 -22.00 -5.19 16.96
CA GLU A 398 -21.64 -5.37 18.37
C GLU A 398 -22.53 -4.56 19.30
N GLN A 399 -22.76 -3.28 19.00
CA GLN A 399 -23.63 -2.43 19.82
C GLN A 399 -25.09 -2.87 19.80
N VAL A 400 -25.57 -3.39 18.67
CA VAL A 400 -26.90 -4.00 18.58
C VAL A 400 -26.99 -5.26 19.42
N VAL A 401 -25.96 -6.11 19.42
CA VAL A 401 -25.87 -7.30 20.29
C VAL A 401 -25.90 -6.90 21.75
N GLU A 402 -25.06 -5.94 22.15
CA GLU A 402 -25.02 -5.45 23.54
C GLU A 402 -26.39 -4.88 23.97
N ALA A 403 -27.05 -4.11 23.11
CA ALA A 403 -28.37 -3.58 23.37
C ALA A 403 -29.46 -4.66 23.45
N LEU A 404 -29.38 -5.69 22.58
CA LEU A 404 -30.28 -6.85 22.60
C LEU A 404 -30.16 -7.64 23.90
N ASP A 405 -28.94 -7.86 24.38
CA ASP A 405 -28.69 -8.63 25.59
C ASP A 405 -29.09 -7.83 26.85
N ALA A 406 -28.77 -6.53 26.90
CA ALA A 406 -29.22 -5.65 27.99
C ALA A 406 -30.76 -5.58 28.09
N ALA A 407 -31.47 -5.63 26.97
CA ALA A 407 -32.95 -5.65 26.95
C ALA A 407 -33.57 -7.01 27.33
N ARG A 408 -32.78 -8.10 27.36
CA ARG A 408 -33.21 -9.43 27.84
C ARG A 408 -33.00 -9.62 29.34
N GLU A 409 -32.04 -8.90 29.92
CA GLU A 409 -31.69 -8.97 31.35
C GLU A 409 -32.51 -8.04 32.24
N GLY A 410 -33.16 -7.02 31.65
CA GLY A 410 -34.12 -6.14 32.32
C GLY A 410 -35.57 -6.55 32.07
#